data_AF-A0A5K0YH31-F1
#
_entry.id   AF-A0A5K0YH31-F1
#
_cell.length_a   1.000
_cell.length_b   1.000
_cell.length_c   1.000
_cell.angle_alpha   90.00
_cell.angle_beta   90.00
_cell.angle_gamma   90.00
#
_symmetry.space_group_name_H-M   'P 1'
#
loop_
_entity.id
_entity.type
_entity.pdbx_description
1 polymer ?
#
loop_
_entity_poly.entity_id
_entity_poly.type
_entity_poly.pdbx_seq_one_letter_code
_entity_poly.pdbx_strand_id
1 'polypeptide(L)' 'PLKYWCKRSKVDVLVSNLAAWNDDAVSSSLDSVGYWVEGLPFVHSLSGYWKFYLATSPTRTPMRFYESAFEDINCEEQP' A
#
# COMPACT_ATOMS: atom_id res chain seq x y z
N PRO A 1 -13.87 10.06 5.38
CA PRO A 1 -12.61 9.56 4.77
C PRO A 1 -12.27 10.24 3.43
N LEU A 2 -13.05 10.03 2.36
CA LEU A 2 -12.72 10.55 1.00
C LEU A 2 -12.54 12.07 0.90
N LYS A 3 -13.40 12.87 1.55
CA LYS A 3 -13.25 14.35 1.61
C LYS A 3 -11.98 14.82 2.34
N TYR A 4 -11.50 14.04 3.31
CA TYR A 4 -10.27 14.32 4.06
C TYR A 4 -9.03 14.09 3.18
N TRP A 5 -9.00 12.94 2.49
CA TRP A 5 -7.94 12.59 1.54
C TRP A 5 -7.88 13.56 0.35
N CYS A 6 -9.04 13.96 -0.20
CA CYS A 6 -9.11 14.87 -1.34
C CYS A 6 -8.55 16.28 -1.05
N LYS A 7 -8.63 16.77 0.19
CA LYS A 7 -8.02 18.06 0.58
C LYS A 7 -6.50 18.01 0.74
N ARG A 8 -5.94 16.85 1.13
CA ARG A 8 -4.50 16.64 1.33
C ARG A 8 -3.81 16.09 0.09
N SER A 9 -4.52 15.44 -0.81
CA SER A 9 -4.01 14.91 -2.08
C SER A 9 -3.82 16.01 -3.14
N LYS A 10 -3.36 17.21 -2.79
CA LYS A 10 -2.99 18.27 -3.75
C LYS A 10 -1.73 17.86 -4.54
N VAL A 11 -1.79 16.69 -5.16
CA VAL A 11 -0.71 16.03 -5.86
C VAL A 11 -0.55 16.79 -7.17
N ASP A 12 0.54 17.51 -7.26
CA ASP A 12 0.99 18.16 -8.47
C ASP A 12 1.60 17.08 -9.38
N VAL A 13 1.12 17.00 -10.63
CA VAL A 13 1.63 16.06 -11.64
C VAL A 13 3.14 16.22 -11.83
N LEU A 14 3.68 17.43 -11.74
CA LEU A 14 5.11 17.69 -11.88
C LEU A 14 5.92 17.08 -10.73
N VAL A 15 5.35 17.05 -9.51
CA VAL A 15 5.99 16.42 -8.34
C VAL A 15 5.97 14.90 -8.47
N SER A 16 4.95 14.32 -9.11
CA SER A 16 4.88 12.86 -9.34
C SER A 16 6.00 12.33 -10.25
N ASN A 17 6.48 13.15 -11.21
CA ASN A 17 7.60 12.79 -12.09
C ASN A 17 8.96 12.76 -11.37
N LEU A 18 9.06 13.38 -10.18
CA LEU A 18 10.25 13.37 -9.34
C LEU A 18 10.21 12.28 -8.25
N ALA A 19 9.11 11.52 -8.17
CA ALA A 19 8.98 10.47 -7.19
C ALA A 19 10.05 9.39 -7.41
N ALA A 20 10.73 9.03 -6.33
CA ALA A 20 11.61 7.87 -6.32
C ALA A 20 10.77 6.60 -6.44
N TRP A 21 11.07 5.77 -7.44
CA TRP A 21 10.47 4.45 -7.66
C TRP A 21 11.47 3.32 -7.41
N ASN A 22 12.65 3.66 -6.92
CA ASN A 22 13.73 2.74 -6.54
C ASN A 22 13.67 2.46 -5.02
N ASP A 23 14.70 1.83 -4.46
CA ASP A 23 14.73 1.46 -3.04
C ASP A 23 14.63 2.66 -2.08
N ASP A 24 15.00 3.87 -2.53
CA ASP A 24 14.84 5.11 -1.76
C ASP A 24 13.35 5.50 -1.56
N ALA A 25 12.44 4.86 -2.30
CA ALA A 25 11.00 4.99 -2.09
C ALA A 25 10.57 4.44 -0.72
N VAL A 26 11.27 3.42 -0.20
CA VAL A 26 10.92 2.77 1.07
C VAL A 26 11.09 3.76 2.23
N SER A 27 12.25 4.40 2.34
CA SER A 27 12.51 5.41 3.38
C SER A 27 11.58 6.61 3.23
N SER A 28 11.41 7.11 2.01
CA SER A 28 10.49 8.22 1.71
C SER A 28 9.04 7.91 2.07
N SER A 29 8.60 6.66 1.93
CA SER A 29 7.26 6.23 2.32
C SER A 29 7.06 6.27 3.84
N LEU A 30 8.07 5.90 4.62
CA LEU A 30 8.03 5.93 6.08
C LEU A 30 7.96 7.36 6.62
N ASP A 31 8.72 8.29 6.04
CA ASP A 31 8.64 9.71 6.36
C ASP A 31 7.25 10.28 6.03
N SER A 32 6.67 9.83 4.91
CA SER A 32 5.31 10.21 4.51
C SER A 32 4.26 9.72 5.52
N VAL A 33 4.38 8.48 6.02
CA VAL A 33 3.45 7.92 7.01
C VAL A 33 3.35 8.84 8.22
N GLY A 34 4.48 9.34 8.74
CA GLY A 34 4.51 10.29 9.87
C GLY A 34 3.64 11.53 9.62
N TYR A 35 3.77 12.15 8.45
CA TYR A 35 2.95 13.29 8.03
C TYR A 35 1.45 12.95 7.91
N TRP A 36 1.12 11.78 7.37
CA TRP A 36 -0.27 11.38 7.16
C TRP A 36 -1.01 11.03 8.44
N VAL A 37 -0.30 10.46 9.42
CA VAL A 37 -0.86 10.00 10.69
C VAL A 37 -0.83 11.05 11.80
N GLU A 38 -0.13 12.18 11.58
CA GLU A 38 -0.02 13.27 12.55
C GLU A 38 -1.42 13.78 13.00
N GLY A 39 -1.63 13.78 14.32
CA GLY A 39 -2.86 14.27 14.95
C GLY A 39 -4.07 13.34 14.84
N LEU A 40 -3.92 12.14 14.28
CA LEU A 40 -5.01 11.15 14.24
C LEU A 40 -5.14 10.46 15.61
N PRO A 41 -6.35 10.42 16.21
CA PRO A 41 -6.55 9.88 17.55
C PRO A 41 -6.46 8.36 17.64
N PHE A 42 -6.63 7.66 16.50
CA PHE A 42 -6.57 6.20 16.42
C PHE A 42 -5.83 5.80 15.17
N VAL A 43 -4.61 5.29 15.35
CA VAL A 43 -3.76 4.78 14.29
C VAL A 43 -3.26 3.42 14.74
N HIS A 44 -3.46 2.40 13.91
CA HIS A 44 -2.89 1.09 14.14
C HIS A 44 -2.04 0.73 12.94
N SER A 45 -0.80 0.32 13.19
CA SER A 45 0.09 -0.14 12.13
C SER A 45 -0.40 -1.49 11.64
N LEU A 46 -0.45 -1.63 10.32
CA LEU A 46 -0.66 -2.90 9.64
C LEU A 46 0.67 -3.47 9.09
N SER A 47 1.81 -2.87 9.46
CA SER A 47 3.12 -3.39 9.10
C SER A 47 3.36 -4.75 9.74
N GLY A 48 4.02 -5.64 8.99
CA GLY A 48 4.29 -7.00 9.41
C GLY A 48 4.30 -7.92 8.20
N TYR A 49 4.34 -9.22 8.45
CA TYR A 49 4.33 -10.21 7.38
C TYR A 49 2.92 -10.30 6.78
N TRP A 50 2.86 -10.15 5.47
CA TRP A 50 1.66 -10.39 4.69
C TRP A 50 1.88 -11.54 3.73
N LYS A 51 0.81 -12.27 3.46
CA LYS A 51 0.79 -13.29 2.42
C LYS A 51 0.62 -12.59 1.07
N PHE A 52 1.58 -12.79 0.18
CA PHE A 52 1.55 -12.21 -1.16
C PHE A 52 1.53 -13.31 -2.23
N TYR A 53 0.83 -13.01 -3.32
CA TYR A 53 0.81 -13.83 -4.52
C TYR A 53 1.22 -13.01 -5.73
N LEU A 54 2.32 -13.40 -6.38
CA LEU A 54 2.79 -12.75 -7.60
C LEU A 54 2.33 -13.52 -8.83
N ALA A 55 1.30 -13.02 -9.49
CA ALA A 55 0.83 -13.54 -10.77
C ALA A 55 1.70 -13.01 -11.93
N THR A 56 2.02 -13.84 -12.92
CA THR A 56 2.76 -13.38 -14.11
C THR A 56 1.91 -12.52 -15.06
N SER A 57 0.59 -12.49 -14.88
CA SER A 57 -0.34 -11.63 -15.61
C SER A 57 -1.66 -11.48 -14.82
N PRO A 58 -2.44 -10.41 -15.04
CA PRO A 58 -3.71 -10.20 -14.34
C PRO A 58 -4.73 -11.33 -14.54
N THR A 59 -4.72 -11.97 -15.71
CA THR A 59 -5.59 -13.11 -16.03
C THR A 59 -5.23 -14.39 -15.29
N ARG A 60 -4.02 -14.47 -14.72
CA ARG A 60 -3.56 -15.62 -13.94
C ARG A 60 -3.75 -15.43 -12.43
N THR A 61 -4.27 -14.28 -11.99
CA THR A 61 -4.62 -14.06 -10.59
C THR A 61 -5.75 -15.01 -10.18
N PRO A 62 -5.65 -15.69 -9.02
CA PRO A 62 -6.71 -16.59 -8.54
C PRO A 62 -8.06 -15.90 -8.51
N MET A 63 -9.10 -16.55 -9.01
CA MET A 63 -10.45 -15.99 -8.91
C MET A 63 -10.85 -15.90 -7.44
N ARG A 64 -11.53 -14.81 -7.08
CA ARG A 64 -12.13 -14.61 -5.76
C ARG A 64 -11.11 -14.63 -4.59
N PHE A 65 -9.85 -14.26 -4.84
CA PHE A 65 -8.82 -14.11 -3.80
C PHE A 65 -9.18 -13.12 -2.68
N TYR A 66 -10.20 -12.27 -2.90
CA TYR A 66 -10.70 -11.31 -1.92
C TYR A 66 -11.78 -11.88 -0.99
N GLU A 67 -12.25 -13.10 -1.22
CA GLU A 67 -13.25 -13.76 -0.37
C GLU A 67 -12.59 -14.35 0.87
N SER A 68 -13.25 -14.29 2.03
CA SER A 68 -12.72 -14.83 3.28
C SER A 68 -12.59 -16.37 3.30
N ALA A 69 -13.25 -17.05 2.37
CA ALA A 69 -13.18 -18.49 2.19
C ALA A 69 -12.05 -18.94 1.26
N PHE A 70 -11.32 -18.00 0.67
CA PHE A 70 -10.19 -18.31 -0.20
C PHE A 70 -9.04 -18.91 0.60
N GLU A 71 -8.46 -19.99 0.08
CA GLU A 71 -7.31 -20.66 0.71
C GLU A 71 -6.00 -20.12 0.13
N ASP A 72 -5.24 -19.40 0.97
CA ASP A 72 -3.97 -18.75 0.61
C ASP A 72 -2.77 -19.72 0.45
N ILE A 73 -3.02 -20.98 0.06
CA ILE A 73 -2.02 -22.08 0.10
C ILE A 73 -0.80 -21.80 -0.80
N ASN A 74 -0.95 -20.96 -1.83
CA ASN A 74 0.11 -20.60 -2.76
C ASN A 74 0.72 -19.20 -2.51
N CYS A 75 0.37 -18.56 -1.39
CA CYS A 75 0.91 -17.25 -1.05
C CYS A 75 2.16 -17.39 -0.18
N GLU A 76 3.19 -16.61 -0.47
CA GLU A 76 4.43 -16.57 0.31
C GLU A 76 4.34 -15.47 1.37
N GLU A 77 4.89 -15.71 2.57
CA GLU A 77 5.02 -14.66 3.59
C GLU A 77 6.21 -13.77 3.24
N GLN A 78 5.96 -12.48 3.00
CA GLN A 78 7.01 -11.50 2.73
C GLN A 78 7.05 -10.42 3.83
N PRO A 79 8.26 -9.93 4.19
CA PRO A 79 8.44 -8.89 5.20
C PRO A 79 7.91 -7.52 4.78
#